data_AF-A0A350QWD7-F1
#
_entry.id   AF-A0A350QWD7-F1
#
_cell.length_a   1.000
_cell.length_b   1.000
_cell.length_c   1.000
_cell.angle_alpha   90.00
_cell.angle_beta   90.00
_cell.angle_gamma   90.00
#
_symmetry.space_group_name_H-M   'P 1'
#
loop_
_entity.id
_entity.type
_entity.pdbx_description
1 polymer ?
#
loop_
_entity_poly.entity_id
_entity_poly.type
_entity_poly.pdbx_seq_one_letter_code
_entity_poly.pdbx_strand_id
1 'polypeptide(L)'
;MKDPINNKFFAWLAVFFAVLVWSGIGDVAITTTPNETYALTGLKLKAKSPLPKTMVIELANGADGYIPPPEQHFLGGYNTWAARSAGLEVQAEPKITEACLRLLEKVCPKPRRIPLASQGSLARAIADLKPLHWWRLDEFEGPSAIDEQGRRDGHYEDGVVFYLEGPESESFTPGQVNRTAHFAGGRLRIRLSGLGKDYTVSLWFWNGMPFDSRPVLGWMFSRGRNHAPDALGNHLGLDAKGRLLLRNGQTSHLGKTSVPRWTWRQAALVRKGSNAKVYLGGKLEIEAVLKKEDRAEDFFIGGRNDARSNWEGRLDEIALFDRPLNPDEVQRLAP
;
A
#
# COMPACT_ATOMS: atom_id res chain seq x y z
N MET A 1 26.46 23.26 -18.12
CA MET A 1 27.85 22.76 -18.13
C MET A 1 27.81 21.28 -17.80
N LYS A 2 28.37 20.45 -18.68
CA LYS A 2 28.46 18.99 -18.55
C LYS A 2 29.55 18.60 -17.52
N ASP A 3 29.22 17.66 -16.62
CA ASP A 3 30.02 16.61 -15.91
C ASP A 3 31.42 16.90 -15.30
N PRO A 4 31.88 16.20 -14.22
CA PRO A 4 31.47 14.86 -13.76
C PRO A 4 31.35 14.67 -12.22
N ILE A 5 30.16 14.33 -11.71
CA ILE A 5 30.03 13.55 -10.45
C ILE A 5 29.19 12.27 -10.67
N ASN A 6 28.64 12.06 -11.88
CA ASN A 6 27.88 10.87 -12.25
C ASN A 6 28.73 9.61 -12.52
N ASN A 7 29.98 9.57 -12.04
CA ASN A 7 30.90 8.45 -12.24
C ASN A 7 31.47 7.86 -10.94
N LYS A 8 30.70 7.89 -9.84
CA LYS A 8 30.88 6.90 -8.76
C LYS A 8 30.19 5.57 -9.08
N PHE A 9 29.96 5.29 -10.37
CA PHE A 9 29.61 3.96 -10.83
C PHE A 9 30.91 3.19 -11.07
N PHE A 10 31.04 2.04 -10.40
CA PHE A 10 32.01 0.96 -10.60
C PHE A 10 33.36 0.90 -9.85
N ALA A 11 33.92 1.98 -9.28
CA ALA A 11 35.29 1.87 -8.73
C ALA A 11 35.41 1.40 -7.26
N TRP A 12 34.30 1.26 -6.52
CA TRP A 12 34.32 0.87 -5.09
C TRP A 12 33.34 -0.25 -4.74
N LEU A 13 33.00 -1.13 -5.70
CA LEU A 13 32.31 -2.39 -5.42
C LEU A 13 33.24 -3.45 -4.76
N ALA A 14 34.26 -2.99 -4.04
CA ALA A 14 34.93 -3.72 -2.98
C ALA A 14 34.36 -3.32 -1.61
N VAL A 15 33.06 -3.02 -1.54
CA VAL A 15 32.34 -3.12 -0.28
C VAL A 15 32.16 -4.60 -0.03
N PHE A 16 32.87 -5.14 0.96
CA PHE A 16 32.67 -6.50 1.43
C PHE A 16 31.23 -6.64 1.92
N PHE A 17 30.36 -7.11 1.02
CA PHE A 17 29.11 -7.75 1.41
C PHE A 17 29.49 -9.10 2.02
N ALA A 18 29.66 -9.12 3.33
CA ALA A 18 29.97 -10.33 4.05
C ALA A 18 28.66 -10.98 4.46
N VAL A 19 28.43 -12.20 3.98
CA VAL A 19 27.42 -13.08 4.57
C VAL A 19 28.11 -14.14 5.39
N LEU A 20 27.95 -14.04 6.70
CA LEU A 20 28.36 -15.07 7.65
C LEU A 20 27.17 -15.96 7.96
N VAL A 21 27.36 -17.26 7.76
CA VAL A 21 26.50 -18.30 8.33
C VAL A 21 27.21 -18.83 9.56
N TRP A 22 26.61 -18.64 10.73
CA TRP A 22 27.23 -19.04 11.99
C TRP A 22 26.44 -20.13 12.70
N SER A 23 26.67 -21.39 12.32
CA SER A 23 25.96 -22.54 12.91
C SER A 23 26.20 -22.74 14.41
N GLY A 24 27.26 -22.16 14.98
CA GLY A 24 27.57 -22.21 16.42
C GLY A 24 26.59 -21.44 17.32
N ILE A 25 25.77 -20.54 16.75
CA ILE A 25 24.69 -19.83 17.47
C ILE A 25 23.32 -20.04 16.80
N GLY A 26 23.21 -21.09 15.99
CA GLY A 26 22.06 -21.42 15.14
C GLY A 26 22.18 -20.84 13.73
N ASP A 27 21.39 -21.34 12.78
CA ASP A 27 21.43 -20.89 11.38
C ASP A 27 21.00 -19.41 11.23
N VAL A 28 21.97 -18.52 11.34
CA VAL A 28 21.83 -17.06 11.23
C VAL A 28 22.60 -16.58 10.01
N ALA A 29 21.96 -15.72 9.20
CA ALA A 29 22.64 -14.94 8.18
C ALA A 29 22.87 -13.50 8.64
N ILE A 30 24.03 -12.95 8.30
CA ILE A 30 24.34 -11.53 8.46
C ILE A 30 24.48 -10.92 7.07
N THR A 31 23.82 -9.81 6.78
CA THR A 31 24.10 -9.03 5.55
C THR A 31 24.66 -7.68 5.95
N THR A 32 25.67 -7.20 5.25
CA THR A 32 26.29 -5.90 5.49
C THR A 32 25.95 -4.91 4.38
N THR A 33 25.74 -3.64 4.71
CA THR A 33 25.58 -2.54 3.75
C THR A 33 26.49 -1.37 4.16
N PRO A 34 27.08 -0.62 3.22
CA PRO A 34 27.96 0.52 3.52
C PRO A 34 27.17 1.83 3.75
N ASN A 35 25.85 1.73 3.86
CA ASN A 35 24.89 2.83 3.81
C ASN A 35 24.08 2.91 5.10
N GLU A 36 23.48 4.07 5.37
CA GLU A 36 22.37 4.19 6.33
C GLU A 36 21.12 3.54 5.71
N THR A 37 20.75 2.39 6.27
CA THR A 37 19.82 1.43 5.68
C THR A 37 18.41 1.61 6.22
N TYR A 38 17.43 1.66 5.33
CA TYR A 38 16.04 1.80 5.74
C TYR A 38 15.52 0.51 6.37
N ALA A 39 14.61 0.66 7.33
CA ALA A 39 13.93 -0.48 7.95
C ALA A 39 13.27 -1.39 6.89
N LEU A 40 12.65 -0.80 5.85
CA LEU A 40 12.06 -1.54 4.75
C LEU A 40 13.09 -2.41 4.00
N THR A 41 14.25 -1.87 3.66
CA THR A 41 15.37 -2.62 3.05
C THR A 41 15.79 -3.80 3.93
N GLY A 42 15.93 -3.57 5.24
CA GLY A 42 16.22 -4.64 6.18
C GLY A 42 15.12 -5.72 6.24
N LEU A 43 13.85 -5.32 6.16
CA LEU A 43 12.71 -6.23 6.10
C LEU A 43 12.65 -7.02 4.79
N LYS A 44 12.98 -6.41 3.63
CA LYS A 44 13.12 -7.10 2.34
C LYS A 44 14.13 -8.23 2.45
N LEU A 45 15.32 -7.94 3.00
CA LEU A 45 16.40 -8.92 3.18
C LEU A 45 15.99 -10.05 4.13
N LYS A 46 15.39 -9.72 5.29
CA LYS A 46 14.91 -10.72 6.24
C LYS A 46 13.84 -11.63 5.63
N ALA A 47 12.84 -11.06 4.95
CA ALA A 47 11.73 -11.81 4.40
C ALA A 47 12.16 -12.76 3.27
N LYS A 48 13.12 -12.34 2.43
CA LYS A 48 13.60 -13.11 1.28
C LYS A 48 14.80 -14.00 1.61
N SER A 49 15.51 -13.80 2.72
CA SER A 49 16.66 -14.62 3.11
C SER A 49 16.32 -16.13 3.13
N PRO A 50 17.21 -17.01 2.64
CA PRO A 50 17.03 -18.46 2.75
C PRO A 50 17.09 -18.98 4.20
N LEU A 51 17.67 -18.20 5.13
CA LEU A 51 17.76 -18.56 6.54
C LEU A 51 16.66 -17.87 7.36
N PRO A 52 16.12 -18.54 8.40
CA PRO A 52 15.01 -18.01 9.19
C PRO A 52 15.42 -16.80 10.02
N LYS A 53 16.67 -16.76 10.49
CA LYS A 53 17.24 -15.65 11.26
C LYS A 53 18.19 -14.87 10.37
N THR A 54 17.89 -13.60 10.15
CA THR A 54 18.74 -12.71 9.38
C THR A 54 18.87 -11.37 10.09
N MET A 55 20.09 -10.87 10.16
CA MET A 55 20.39 -9.53 10.65
C MET A 55 21.05 -8.71 9.54
N VAL A 56 20.80 -7.41 9.57
CA VAL A 56 21.40 -6.46 8.64
C VAL A 56 22.26 -5.51 9.47
N ILE A 57 23.53 -5.38 9.10
CA ILE A 57 24.47 -4.43 9.70
C ILE A 57 24.70 -3.33 8.68
N GLU A 58 24.27 -2.13 9.02
CA GLU A 58 24.47 -0.93 8.22
C GLU A 58 25.82 -0.26 8.53
N LEU A 59 26.24 0.68 7.69
CA LEU A 59 27.54 1.39 7.79
C LEU A 59 28.74 0.44 7.96
N ALA A 60 28.64 -0.76 7.42
CA ALA A 60 29.66 -1.77 7.50
C ALA A 60 30.71 -1.54 6.41
N ASN A 61 31.91 -1.13 6.83
CA ASN A 61 33.05 -0.85 5.94
C ASN A 61 32.76 0.26 4.91
N GLY A 62 31.91 1.22 5.24
CA GLY A 62 31.56 2.35 4.39
C GLY A 62 30.66 3.38 5.08
N ALA A 63 30.48 4.53 4.42
CA ALA A 63 29.62 5.63 4.88
C ALA A 63 29.02 6.36 3.67
N ASP A 64 28.40 5.61 2.76
CA ASP A 64 27.91 6.08 1.45
C ASP A 64 26.53 6.77 1.53
N GLY A 65 26.14 7.21 2.74
CA GLY A 65 24.88 7.89 3.03
C GLY A 65 23.66 6.97 2.98
N TYR A 66 22.47 7.58 2.99
CA TYR A 66 21.18 6.89 2.95
C TYR A 66 20.92 6.16 1.63
N ILE A 67 20.21 5.03 1.72
CA ILE A 67 19.65 4.29 0.57
C ILE A 67 18.11 4.22 0.65
N PRO A 68 17.40 5.34 0.43
CA PRO A 68 15.94 5.32 0.41
C PRO A 68 15.44 4.37 -0.69
N PRO A 69 14.37 3.60 -0.44
CA PRO A 69 13.59 2.97 -1.50
C PRO A 69 13.18 4.00 -2.57
N PRO A 70 13.13 3.64 -3.87
CA PRO A 70 12.91 4.59 -4.96
C PRO A 70 11.69 5.51 -4.78
N GLU A 71 10.59 4.95 -4.27
CA GLU A 71 9.34 5.67 -4.04
C GLU A 71 9.45 6.81 -3.01
N GLN A 72 10.44 6.76 -2.11
CA GLN A 72 10.64 7.81 -1.11
C GLN A 72 11.30 9.06 -1.69
N HIS A 73 12.04 8.95 -2.80
CA HIS A 73 12.64 10.12 -3.45
C HIS A 73 11.58 11.12 -3.92
N PHE A 74 10.38 10.66 -4.30
CA PHE A 74 9.28 11.53 -4.67
C PHE A 74 8.78 12.37 -3.48
N LEU A 75 8.74 11.79 -2.28
CA LEU A 75 8.32 12.49 -1.06
C LEU A 75 9.39 13.47 -0.55
N GLY A 76 10.66 13.22 -0.89
CA GLY A 76 11.78 14.03 -0.47
C GLY A 76 12.19 13.78 0.99
N GLY A 77 12.85 14.79 1.58
CA GLY A 77 13.46 14.71 2.92
C GLY A 77 14.98 14.75 2.87
N TYR A 78 15.63 15.11 4.00
CA TYR A 78 17.08 15.30 4.07
C TYR A 78 17.88 14.05 3.66
N ASN A 79 17.29 12.89 3.90
CA ASN A 79 17.73 11.55 3.55
C ASN A 79 17.76 11.25 2.03
N THR A 80 17.07 12.05 1.21
CA THR A 80 17.03 11.91 -0.26
C THR A 80 17.88 12.98 -0.98
N TRP A 81 18.44 13.93 -0.24
CA TRP A 81 19.22 15.04 -0.80
C TRP A 81 20.66 14.63 -1.04
N ALA A 82 21.21 15.03 -2.19
CA ALA A 82 22.62 14.82 -2.47
C ALA A 82 23.50 15.68 -1.54
N ALA A 83 24.47 15.03 -0.92
CA ALA A 83 25.54 15.60 -0.11
C ALA A 83 26.90 15.04 -0.56
N ARG A 84 28.01 15.64 -0.12
CA ARG A 84 29.35 15.17 -0.51
C ARG A 84 29.61 13.69 -0.15
N SER A 85 29.02 13.23 0.96
CA SER A 85 29.11 11.86 1.48
C SER A 85 27.89 10.98 1.15
N ALA A 86 26.86 11.52 0.50
CA ALA A 86 25.60 10.82 0.24
C ALA A 86 25.05 11.21 -1.14
N GLY A 87 24.83 10.28 -2.05
CA GLY A 87 24.39 10.65 -3.40
C GLY A 87 24.38 9.49 -4.37
N LEU A 88 24.04 8.30 -3.87
CA LEU A 88 23.82 7.16 -4.73
C LEU A 88 22.62 7.43 -5.64
N GLU A 89 22.60 6.77 -6.80
CA GLU A 89 21.47 6.86 -7.72
C GLU A 89 20.15 6.41 -7.04
N VAL A 90 19.02 6.89 -7.54
CA VAL A 90 17.67 6.55 -7.02
C VAL A 90 17.41 5.04 -6.94
N GLN A 91 18.03 4.26 -7.83
CA GLN A 91 17.89 2.81 -7.91
C GLN A 91 18.94 2.04 -7.09
N ALA A 92 19.66 2.69 -6.18
CA ALA A 92 20.70 2.04 -5.39
C ALA A 92 20.14 1.01 -4.40
N GLU A 93 19.05 1.32 -3.69
CA GLU A 93 18.41 0.41 -2.72
C GLU A 93 18.04 -0.95 -3.33
N PRO A 94 17.30 -1.05 -4.46
CA PRO A 94 16.95 -2.35 -5.02
C PRO A 94 18.19 -3.10 -5.54
N LYS A 95 19.20 -2.41 -6.08
CA LYS A 95 20.45 -3.03 -6.56
C LYS A 95 21.27 -3.62 -5.41
N ILE A 96 21.39 -2.90 -4.30
CA ILE A 96 22.08 -3.35 -3.09
C ILE A 96 21.33 -4.51 -2.45
N THR A 97 20.00 -4.42 -2.34
CA THR A 97 19.16 -5.51 -1.84
C THR A 97 19.35 -6.78 -2.66
N GLU A 98 19.33 -6.70 -3.99
CA GLU A 98 19.55 -7.86 -4.86
C GLU A 98 20.96 -8.44 -4.73
N ALA A 99 21.99 -7.60 -4.61
CA ALA A 99 23.36 -8.05 -4.39
C ALA A 99 23.49 -8.86 -3.08
N CYS A 100 22.91 -8.36 -1.98
CA CYS A 100 22.84 -9.06 -0.70
C CYS A 100 22.10 -10.40 -0.81
N LEU A 101 20.96 -10.45 -1.50
CA LEU A 101 20.19 -11.69 -1.70
C LEU A 101 20.97 -12.75 -2.49
N ARG A 102 21.66 -12.35 -3.57
CA ARG A 102 22.52 -13.27 -4.34
C ARG A 102 23.65 -13.84 -3.51
N LEU A 103 24.21 -13.04 -2.61
CA LEU A 103 25.28 -13.51 -1.71
C LEU A 103 24.75 -14.44 -0.64
N LEU A 104 23.54 -14.19 -0.11
CA LEU A 104 22.84 -15.12 0.77
C LEU A 104 22.64 -16.48 0.09
N GLU A 105 22.18 -16.49 -1.16
CA GLU A 105 21.99 -17.71 -1.97
C GLU A 105 23.32 -18.42 -2.29
N LYS A 106 24.43 -17.66 -2.38
CA LYS A 106 25.77 -18.22 -2.61
C LYS A 106 26.33 -18.92 -1.36
N VAL A 107 26.20 -18.30 -0.19
CA VAL A 107 26.75 -18.87 1.06
C VAL A 107 25.80 -19.86 1.73
N CYS A 108 24.50 -19.75 1.44
CA CYS A 108 23.48 -20.71 1.82
C CYS A 108 22.82 -21.21 0.52
N PRO A 109 23.20 -22.37 -0.02
CA PRO A 109 22.76 -22.86 -1.33
C PRO A 109 21.30 -23.37 -1.29
N LYS A 110 20.39 -22.46 -0.97
CA LYS A 110 18.93 -22.59 -0.94
C LYS A 110 18.35 -21.38 -1.66
N PRO A 111 17.23 -21.52 -2.37
CA PRO A 111 16.57 -20.38 -3.00
C PRO A 111 16.11 -19.39 -1.94
N ARG A 112 16.08 -18.10 -2.30
CA ARG A 112 15.39 -17.08 -1.50
C ARG A 112 13.93 -17.46 -1.24
N ARG A 113 13.42 -17.08 -0.07
CA ARG A 113 12.01 -17.30 0.29
C ARG A 113 11.10 -16.37 -0.51
N ILE A 114 9.88 -16.85 -0.77
CA ILE A 114 8.78 -16.04 -1.28
C ILE A 114 7.92 -15.68 -0.05
N PRO A 115 7.91 -14.41 0.39
CA PRO A 115 7.06 -13.98 1.50
C PRO A 115 5.61 -14.14 1.11
N LEU A 116 4.84 -14.86 1.93
CA LEU A 116 3.40 -15.03 1.78
C LEU A 116 2.76 -14.66 3.11
N ALA A 117 1.76 -13.79 3.05
CA ALA A 117 0.98 -13.42 4.22
C ALA A 117 0.03 -14.57 4.59
N SER A 118 -0.03 -14.93 5.87
CA SER A 118 -1.01 -15.90 6.36
C SER A 118 -2.43 -15.34 6.25
N GLN A 119 -3.44 -16.21 6.33
CA GLN A 119 -4.84 -15.82 6.32
C GLN A 119 -5.50 -16.21 7.65
N GLY A 120 -5.75 -15.20 8.49
CA GLY A 120 -6.52 -15.31 9.73
C GLY A 120 -8.03 -15.30 9.51
N SER A 121 -8.80 -15.08 10.59
CA SER A 121 -10.26 -15.09 10.55
C SER A 121 -10.86 -14.04 9.62
N LEU A 122 -10.39 -12.78 9.66
CA LEU A 122 -10.91 -11.70 8.81
C LEU A 122 -10.46 -11.87 7.35
N ALA A 123 -9.22 -12.30 7.12
CA ALA A 123 -8.74 -12.62 5.77
C ALA A 123 -9.58 -13.73 5.13
N ARG A 124 -9.91 -14.80 5.88
CA ARG A 124 -10.79 -15.87 5.42
C ARG A 124 -12.21 -15.38 5.16
N ALA A 125 -12.73 -14.50 6.01
CA ALA A 125 -14.06 -13.91 5.79
C ALA A 125 -14.14 -13.14 4.46
N ILE A 126 -13.08 -12.44 4.05
CA ILE A 126 -12.98 -11.83 2.72
C ILE A 126 -12.94 -12.92 1.64
N ALA A 127 -12.03 -13.89 1.77
CA ALA A 127 -11.84 -14.96 0.78
C ALA A 127 -13.11 -15.77 0.52
N ASP A 128 -13.86 -16.13 1.57
CA ASP A 128 -15.09 -16.92 1.52
C ASP A 128 -16.22 -16.21 0.74
N LEU A 129 -16.21 -14.88 0.72
CA LEU A 129 -17.16 -14.08 -0.06
C LEU A 129 -16.80 -13.98 -1.55
N LYS A 130 -15.65 -14.54 -1.95
CA LYS A 130 -15.16 -14.66 -3.33
C LYS A 130 -15.12 -13.31 -4.06
N PRO A 131 -14.27 -12.37 -3.60
CA PRO A 131 -14.13 -11.08 -4.26
C PRO A 131 -13.65 -11.26 -5.70
N LEU A 132 -14.14 -10.39 -6.59
CA LEU A 132 -13.63 -10.26 -7.95
C LEU A 132 -12.15 -9.89 -7.93
N HIS A 133 -11.70 -9.03 -7.01
CA HIS A 133 -10.29 -8.70 -6.73
C HIS A 133 -10.09 -8.44 -5.24
N TRP A 134 -8.95 -8.83 -4.69
CA TRP A 134 -8.59 -8.54 -3.30
C TRP A 134 -7.11 -8.18 -3.17
N TRP A 135 -6.82 -6.92 -2.86
CA TRP A 135 -5.47 -6.42 -2.62
C TRP A 135 -5.22 -6.24 -1.13
N ARG A 136 -4.17 -6.89 -0.64
CA ARG A 136 -3.67 -6.75 0.73
C ARG A 136 -2.68 -5.61 0.89
N LEU A 137 -2.18 -5.04 -0.22
CA LEU A 137 -1.26 -3.91 -0.22
C LEU A 137 0.00 -4.15 0.64
N ASP A 138 0.45 -5.41 0.72
CA ASP A 138 1.61 -5.87 1.48
C ASP A 138 2.87 -5.96 0.63
N GLU A 139 2.90 -5.31 -0.55
CA GLU A 139 4.07 -5.30 -1.39
C GLU A 139 5.25 -4.58 -0.71
N PHE A 140 6.47 -4.93 -1.13
CA PHE A 140 7.69 -4.26 -0.68
C PHE A 140 8.04 -3.03 -1.53
N GLU A 141 7.45 -2.92 -2.72
CA GLU A 141 7.76 -1.92 -3.73
C GLU A 141 6.67 -1.86 -4.80
N GLY A 142 6.60 -0.73 -5.50
CA GLY A 142 5.76 -0.53 -6.66
C GLY A 142 6.48 -0.80 -7.99
N PRO A 143 5.86 -0.46 -9.14
CA PRO A 143 4.58 0.24 -9.25
C PRO A 143 3.39 -0.71 -9.45
N SER A 144 3.56 -2.03 -9.34
CA SER A 144 2.45 -2.99 -9.53
C SER A 144 1.85 -3.42 -8.21
N ALA A 145 0.53 -3.31 -8.07
CA ALA A 145 -0.22 -3.97 -7.01
C ALA A 145 -0.64 -5.37 -7.47
N ILE A 146 -0.52 -6.36 -6.59
CA ILE A 146 -0.85 -7.75 -6.86
C ILE A 146 -2.04 -8.14 -6.00
N ASP A 147 -3.09 -8.67 -6.61
CA ASP A 147 -4.20 -9.22 -5.83
C ASP A 147 -3.95 -10.67 -5.40
N GLU A 148 -4.77 -11.18 -4.48
CA GLU A 148 -4.71 -12.57 -3.99
C GLU A 148 -5.06 -13.61 -5.07
N GLN A 149 -5.50 -13.18 -6.25
CA GLN A 149 -5.66 -14.04 -7.44
C GLN A 149 -4.41 -14.03 -8.34
N GLY A 150 -3.38 -13.27 -7.99
CA GLY A 150 -2.11 -13.15 -8.71
C GLY A 150 -2.13 -12.18 -9.91
N ARG A 151 -3.20 -11.40 -10.10
CA ARG A 151 -3.30 -10.41 -11.18
C ARG A 151 -2.53 -9.14 -10.84
N ARG A 152 -2.04 -8.46 -11.87
CA ARG A 152 -1.15 -7.28 -11.78
C ARG A 152 -1.76 -6.07 -12.50
N ASP A 153 -3.08 -5.93 -12.38
CA ASP A 153 -3.85 -4.93 -13.12
C ASP A 153 -3.91 -3.58 -12.38
N GLY A 154 -3.36 -3.55 -11.15
CA GLY A 154 -3.22 -2.36 -10.32
C GLY A 154 -1.87 -1.69 -10.50
N HIS A 155 -1.88 -0.37 -10.66
CA HIS A 155 -0.69 0.47 -10.80
C HIS A 155 -0.65 1.55 -9.71
N TYR A 156 0.37 1.53 -8.86
CA TYR A 156 0.66 2.60 -7.92
C TYR A 156 1.24 3.80 -8.68
N GLU A 157 0.63 4.95 -8.49
CA GLU A 157 1.19 6.26 -8.85
C GLU A 157 2.18 6.72 -7.77
N ASP A 158 3.01 7.71 -8.09
CA ASP A 158 3.90 8.35 -7.12
C ASP A 158 3.13 8.87 -5.90
N GLY A 159 3.80 8.91 -4.75
CA GLY A 159 3.17 9.28 -3.47
C GLY A 159 2.54 8.11 -2.72
N VAL A 160 2.98 6.87 -2.99
CA VAL A 160 2.65 5.67 -2.22
C VAL A 160 3.94 5.03 -1.71
N VAL A 161 3.99 4.69 -0.42
CA VAL A 161 5.11 3.99 0.22
C VAL A 161 4.63 2.74 0.94
N PHE A 162 5.51 1.77 1.13
CA PHE A 162 5.07 0.38 1.30
C PHE A 162 5.43 -0.25 2.65
N TYR A 163 4.77 -1.38 2.92
CA TYR A 163 5.11 -2.34 3.97
C TYR A 163 5.09 -1.80 5.41
N LEU A 164 4.24 -0.81 5.67
CA LEU A 164 3.97 -0.33 7.03
C LEU A 164 3.04 -1.29 7.78
N GLU A 165 2.81 -1.02 9.07
CA GLU A 165 1.88 -1.79 9.89
C GLU A 165 0.41 -1.46 9.54
N GLY A 166 -0.35 -2.52 9.24
CA GLY A 166 -1.77 -2.56 8.93
C GLY A 166 -2.66 -2.83 10.16
N PRO A 167 -3.99 -2.95 9.98
CA PRO A 167 -4.94 -3.25 11.05
C PRO A 167 -4.90 -4.74 11.45
N GLU A 168 -5.36 -5.03 12.67
CA GLU A 168 -5.82 -6.35 13.12
C GLU A 168 -4.89 -7.54 12.76
N SER A 169 -3.59 -7.44 13.07
CA SER A 169 -2.57 -8.44 12.69
C SER A 169 -2.95 -9.88 13.06
N GLU A 170 -3.49 -10.12 14.25
CA GLU A 170 -3.91 -11.46 14.67
C GLU A 170 -5.06 -12.03 13.83
N SER A 171 -5.94 -11.17 13.31
CA SER A 171 -7.11 -11.58 12.53
C SER A 171 -6.82 -11.65 11.03
N PHE A 172 -5.85 -10.90 10.52
CA PHE A 172 -5.45 -10.93 9.10
C PHE A 172 -4.27 -11.85 8.82
N THR A 173 -3.19 -11.73 9.61
CA THR A 173 -1.93 -12.43 9.40
C THR A 173 -1.40 -13.05 10.71
N PRO A 174 -2.06 -14.08 11.28
CA PRO A 174 -1.62 -14.70 12.53
C PRO A 174 -0.12 -15.04 12.53
N GLY A 175 0.60 -14.63 13.58
CA GLY A 175 2.05 -14.82 13.72
C GLY A 175 2.92 -13.89 12.87
N GLN A 176 2.33 -12.91 12.19
CA GLN A 176 3.00 -11.91 11.37
C GLN A 176 2.38 -10.53 11.62
N VAL A 177 3.12 -9.47 11.29
CA VAL A 177 2.56 -8.12 11.24
C VAL A 177 1.78 -8.00 9.93
N ASN A 178 0.51 -7.59 9.99
CA ASN A 178 -0.25 -7.28 8.79
C ASN A 178 0.36 -6.05 8.11
N ARG A 179 0.58 -6.10 6.80
CA ARG A 179 1.35 -5.09 6.08
C ARG A 179 0.47 -4.34 5.11
N THR A 180 0.71 -3.04 5.00
CA THR A 180 -0.14 -2.10 4.25
C THR A 180 0.69 -1.06 3.50
N ALA A 181 0.08 -0.43 2.50
CA ALA A 181 0.60 0.75 1.84
C ALA A 181 0.11 2.05 2.51
N HIS A 182 0.99 3.05 2.55
CA HIS A 182 0.70 4.42 2.93
C HIS A 182 0.60 5.30 1.70
N PHE A 183 -0.51 6.02 1.60
CA PHE A 183 -0.79 6.98 0.56
C PHE A 183 -0.51 8.37 1.13
N ALA A 184 0.45 9.05 0.52
CA ALA A 184 0.82 10.44 0.76
C ALA A 184 0.41 11.28 -0.47
N GLY A 185 -0.88 11.25 -0.79
CA GLY A 185 -1.46 11.89 -1.96
C GLY A 185 -1.36 11.09 -3.27
N GLY A 186 -0.66 9.95 -3.27
CA GLY A 186 -0.64 9.01 -4.40
C GLY A 186 -1.94 8.23 -4.55
N ARG A 187 -2.04 7.42 -5.61
CA ARG A 187 -3.22 6.59 -5.92
C ARG A 187 -2.79 5.20 -6.38
N LEU A 188 -3.63 4.22 -6.14
CA LEU A 188 -3.60 2.94 -6.84
C LEU A 188 -4.69 2.99 -7.92
N ARG A 189 -4.27 2.98 -9.19
CA ARG A 189 -5.17 2.95 -10.34
C ARG A 189 -5.36 1.52 -10.81
N ILE A 190 -6.61 1.12 -11.02
CA ILE A 190 -6.98 -0.21 -11.50
C ILE A 190 -7.91 -0.03 -12.70
N ARG A 191 -7.69 -0.80 -13.76
CA ARG A 191 -8.59 -0.83 -14.91
C ARG A 191 -9.37 -2.12 -14.95
N LEU A 192 -10.69 -2.03 -14.78
CA LEU A 192 -11.59 -3.18 -14.74
C LEU A 192 -12.68 -3.03 -15.80
N SER A 193 -12.51 -3.75 -16.90
CA SER A 193 -13.53 -3.86 -17.94
C SER A 193 -14.69 -4.74 -17.47
N GLY A 194 -15.91 -4.37 -17.84
CA GLY A 194 -17.09 -5.22 -17.64
C GLY A 194 -17.70 -5.20 -16.23
N LEU A 195 -17.16 -4.43 -15.27
CA LEU A 195 -17.85 -4.24 -13.99
C LEU A 195 -19.18 -3.52 -14.23
N GLY A 196 -20.28 -4.20 -13.94
CA GLY A 196 -21.63 -3.67 -14.14
C GLY A 196 -21.98 -2.50 -13.20
N LYS A 197 -23.28 -2.22 -13.10
CA LYS A 197 -23.83 -1.22 -12.17
C LYS A 197 -23.90 -1.70 -10.73
N ASP A 198 -23.89 -3.02 -10.54
CA ASP A 198 -23.94 -3.68 -9.25
C ASP A 198 -22.52 -4.08 -8.87
N TYR A 199 -22.08 -3.68 -7.68
CA TYR A 199 -20.75 -4.00 -7.15
C TYR A 199 -20.69 -3.67 -5.67
N THR A 200 -19.65 -4.16 -5.00
CA THR A 200 -19.30 -3.75 -3.64
C THR A 200 -17.81 -3.51 -3.55
N VAL A 201 -17.41 -2.43 -2.88
CA VAL A 201 -16.01 -2.18 -2.51
C VAL A 201 -15.95 -2.17 -1.00
N SER A 202 -15.10 -2.99 -0.41
CA SER A 202 -14.73 -2.97 1.01
C SER A 202 -13.26 -2.63 1.13
N LEU A 203 -12.89 -1.84 2.12
CA LEU A 203 -11.50 -1.53 2.44
C LEU A 203 -11.34 -1.20 3.92
N TRP A 204 -10.13 -1.37 4.42
CA TRP A 204 -9.68 -0.80 5.68
C TRP A 204 -8.94 0.50 5.41
N PHE A 205 -9.17 1.48 6.27
CA PHE A 205 -8.53 2.78 6.17
C PHE A 205 -8.05 3.29 7.51
N TRP A 206 -6.88 3.92 7.50
CA TRP A 206 -6.33 4.67 8.60
C TRP A 206 -6.32 6.15 8.24
N ASN A 207 -7.06 6.97 8.98
CA ASN A 207 -7.16 8.40 8.70
C ASN A 207 -5.88 9.14 9.14
N GLY A 208 -5.08 9.63 8.18
CA GLY A 208 -3.89 10.41 8.47
C GLY A 208 -4.14 11.90 8.69
N MET A 209 -5.36 12.39 8.48
CA MET A 209 -5.69 13.82 8.46
C MET A 209 -6.45 14.27 9.71
N PRO A 210 -6.08 15.42 10.31
CA PRO A 210 -6.86 16.03 11.38
C PRO A 210 -8.15 16.65 10.83
N PHE A 211 -9.16 16.74 11.70
CA PHE A 211 -10.42 17.42 11.37
C PHE A 211 -10.17 18.85 10.93
N ASP A 212 -11.04 19.34 10.04
CA ASP A 212 -11.08 20.70 9.52
C ASP A 212 -9.80 21.18 8.81
N SER A 213 -8.82 20.31 8.57
CA SER A 213 -7.60 20.64 7.83
C SER A 213 -7.83 20.92 6.34
N ARG A 214 -8.93 20.40 5.78
CA ARG A 214 -9.44 20.71 4.45
C ARG A 214 -10.91 20.27 4.31
N PRO A 215 -11.68 20.81 3.34
CA PRO A 215 -13.11 20.50 3.19
C PRO A 215 -13.44 19.02 2.99
N VAL A 216 -12.55 18.29 2.30
CA VAL A 216 -12.61 16.84 2.13
C VAL A 216 -11.28 16.29 2.61
N LEU A 217 -11.30 15.52 3.70
CA LEU A 217 -10.08 14.99 4.31
C LEU A 217 -9.38 13.96 3.45
N GLY A 218 -10.07 13.32 2.51
CA GLY A 218 -9.45 12.44 1.53
C GLY A 218 -10.47 11.53 0.85
N TRP A 219 -10.13 11.00 -0.33
CA TRP A 219 -10.93 9.99 -1.03
C TRP A 219 -10.23 8.63 -0.95
N MET A 220 -10.92 7.64 -0.40
CA MET A 220 -10.42 6.26 -0.30
C MET A 220 -10.67 5.50 -1.59
N PHE A 221 -11.80 5.77 -2.25
CA PHE A 221 -12.23 5.10 -3.47
C PHE A 221 -12.87 6.08 -4.46
N SER A 222 -12.61 5.85 -5.74
CA SER A 222 -13.23 6.55 -6.85
C SER A 222 -13.44 5.62 -8.04
N ARG A 223 -14.62 5.66 -8.65
CA ARG A 223 -14.91 5.08 -9.96
C ARG A 223 -15.35 6.20 -10.89
N GLY A 224 -14.55 6.50 -11.90
CA GLY A 224 -14.81 7.57 -12.87
C GLY A 224 -13.65 7.72 -13.82
N ARG A 225 -13.87 8.33 -15.00
CA ARG A 225 -12.79 8.49 -15.99
C ARG A 225 -11.64 9.33 -15.42
N ASN A 226 -10.39 8.92 -15.67
CA ASN A 226 -9.22 9.67 -15.21
C ASN A 226 -9.24 11.12 -15.75
N HIS A 227 -8.90 12.08 -14.90
CA HIS A 227 -8.89 13.53 -15.20
C HIS A 227 -10.23 14.12 -15.64
N ALA A 228 -11.36 13.44 -15.39
CA ALA A 228 -12.67 13.95 -15.79
C ALA A 228 -13.00 15.27 -15.05
N PRO A 229 -13.50 16.30 -15.77
CA PRO A 229 -13.99 17.51 -15.14
C PRO A 229 -15.20 17.21 -14.26
N ASP A 230 -15.45 18.08 -13.29
CA ASP A 230 -16.57 17.99 -12.33
C ASP A 230 -16.60 16.73 -11.46
N ALA A 231 -15.54 15.91 -11.50
CA ALA A 231 -15.46 14.63 -10.81
C ALA A 231 -16.71 13.77 -11.05
N LEU A 232 -17.14 13.62 -12.30
CA LEU A 232 -18.14 12.62 -12.65
C LEU A 232 -17.65 11.24 -12.18
N GLY A 233 -18.54 10.48 -11.54
CA GLY A 233 -18.19 9.19 -10.95
C GLY A 233 -18.82 8.97 -9.58
N ASN A 234 -18.41 7.87 -8.94
CA ASN A 234 -18.80 7.49 -7.58
C ASN A 234 -17.56 7.55 -6.69
N HIS A 235 -17.61 8.33 -5.62
CA HIS A 235 -16.46 8.59 -4.76
C HIS A 235 -16.82 8.36 -3.30
N LEU A 236 -15.96 7.66 -2.58
CA LEU A 236 -16.10 7.43 -1.14
C LEU A 236 -14.87 7.99 -0.43
N GLY A 237 -15.10 8.85 0.56
CA GLY A 237 -14.05 9.55 1.30
C GLY A 237 -14.51 9.99 2.68
N LEU A 238 -13.81 10.97 3.25
CA LEU A 238 -14.16 11.62 4.50
C LEU A 238 -14.39 13.12 4.31
N ASP A 239 -15.44 13.65 4.93
CA ASP A 239 -15.65 15.10 5.04
C ASP A 239 -14.68 15.73 6.06
N ALA A 240 -14.67 17.06 6.15
CA ALA A 240 -13.86 17.82 7.10
C ALA A 240 -13.95 17.34 8.57
N LYS A 241 -15.07 16.72 8.96
CA LYS A 241 -15.31 16.23 10.34
C LYS A 241 -15.01 14.74 10.49
N GLY A 242 -14.37 14.12 9.50
CA GLY A 242 -14.04 12.70 9.50
C GLY A 242 -15.24 11.77 9.34
N ARG A 243 -16.37 12.25 8.82
CA ARG A 243 -17.54 11.41 8.55
C ARG A 243 -17.45 10.86 7.14
N LEU A 244 -17.98 9.65 6.92
CA LEU A 244 -18.07 9.09 5.58
C LEU A 244 -18.78 10.06 4.64
N LEU A 245 -18.19 10.26 3.46
CA LEU A 245 -18.68 11.12 2.40
C LEU A 245 -18.81 10.29 1.13
N LEU A 246 -20.05 10.07 0.69
CA LEU A 246 -20.36 9.48 -0.61
C LEU A 246 -20.72 10.60 -1.58
N ARG A 247 -20.05 10.66 -2.74
CA ARG A 247 -20.31 11.65 -3.77
C ARG A 247 -20.58 11.00 -5.11
N ASN A 248 -21.65 11.45 -5.79
CA ASN A 248 -22.00 11.07 -7.15
C ASN A 248 -22.14 12.33 -8.01
N GLY A 249 -21.10 12.64 -8.79
CA GLY A 249 -20.97 13.94 -9.47
C GLY A 249 -20.97 15.11 -8.47
N GLN A 250 -22.02 15.94 -8.48
CA GLN A 250 -22.14 17.11 -7.60
C GLN A 250 -22.98 16.84 -6.34
N THR A 251 -23.63 15.68 -6.25
CA THR A 251 -24.45 15.31 -5.10
C THR A 251 -23.61 14.59 -4.07
N SER A 252 -23.72 15.01 -2.80
CA SER A 252 -23.00 14.44 -1.66
C SER A 252 -23.97 13.92 -0.61
N HIS A 253 -23.61 12.82 0.02
CA HIS A 253 -24.31 12.20 1.14
C HIS A 253 -23.30 11.96 2.27
N LEU A 254 -23.71 12.23 3.50
CA LEU A 254 -22.83 12.19 4.67
C LEU A 254 -23.30 11.13 5.65
N GLY A 255 -22.33 10.42 6.23
CA GLY A 255 -22.53 9.60 7.41
C GLY A 255 -22.72 10.45 8.66
N LYS A 256 -22.86 9.76 9.78
CA LYS A 256 -23.10 10.33 11.11
C LYS A 256 -21.87 10.22 11.98
N THR A 257 -21.15 9.10 11.89
CA THR A 257 -20.01 8.79 12.76
C THR A 257 -18.73 9.48 12.28
N SER A 258 -18.09 10.22 13.18
CA SER A 258 -16.76 10.82 12.95
C SER A 258 -15.65 9.82 13.25
N VAL A 259 -14.70 9.70 12.33
CA VAL A 259 -13.52 8.85 12.43
C VAL A 259 -12.29 9.71 12.73
N PRO A 260 -11.77 9.71 13.96
CA PRO A 260 -10.65 10.55 14.34
C PRO A 260 -9.37 10.15 13.61
N ARG A 261 -8.44 11.10 13.57
CA ARG A 261 -7.08 10.88 13.06
C ARG A 261 -6.43 9.70 13.79
N TRP A 262 -5.63 8.95 13.07
CA TRP A 262 -4.82 7.82 13.53
C TRP A 262 -5.60 6.59 13.98
N THR A 263 -6.81 6.42 13.47
CA THR A 263 -7.62 5.23 13.75
C THR A 263 -7.86 4.42 12.49
N TRP A 264 -7.74 3.09 12.63
CA TRP A 264 -8.17 2.13 11.64
C TRP A 264 -9.67 1.93 11.72
N ARG A 265 -10.34 1.89 10.57
CA ARG A 265 -11.75 1.51 10.43
C ARG A 265 -11.94 0.75 9.12
N GLN A 266 -13.00 -0.05 9.07
CA GLN A 266 -13.47 -0.68 7.84
C GLN A 266 -14.62 0.13 7.25
N ALA A 267 -14.63 0.31 5.93
CA ALA A 267 -15.76 0.88 5.20
C ALA A 267 -16.14 -0.01 4.01
N ALA A 268 -17.44 -0.06 3.71
CA ALA A 268 -17.95 -0.73 2.51
C ALA A 268 -18.96 0.14 1.77
N LEU A 269 -18.80 0.28 0.45
CA LEU A 269 -19.79 0.83 -0.46
C LEU A 269 -20.45 -0.31 -1.24
N VAL A 270 -21.74 -0.51 -1.02
CA VAL A 270 -22.58 -1.48 -1.75
C VAL A 270 -23.42 -0.72 -2.78
N ARG A 271 -23.33 -1.11 -4.06
CA ARG A 271 -24.11 -0.55 -5.17
C ARG A 271 -25.04 -1.61 -5.75
N LYS A 272 -26.33 -1.29 -5.81
CA LYS A 272 -27.38 -2.09 -6.45
C LYS A 272 -28.23 -1.18 -7.35
N GLY A 273 -27.88 -1.13 -8.62
CA GLY A 273 -28.46 -0.24 -9.62
C GLY A 273 -28.18 1.22 -9.29
N SER A 274 -29.23 2.01 -9.06
CA SER A 274 -29.12 3.38 -8.58
C SER A 274 -28.95 3.47 -7.06
N ASN A 275 -29.26 2.42 -6.30
CA ASN A 275 -29.17 2.46 -4.85
C ASN A 275 -27.73 2.26 -4.39
N ALA A 276 -27.34 3.02 -3.37
CA ALA A 276 -26.05 2.91 -2.70
C ALA A 276 -26.26 2.85 -1.18
N LYS A 277 -25.52 1.94 -0.54
CA LYS A 277 -25.38 1.87 0.91
C LYS A 277 -23.93 1.96 1.29
N VAL A 278 -23.61 2.74 2.31
CA VAL A 278 -22.25 2.82 2.86
C VAL A 278 -22.27 2.44 4.33
N TYR A 279 -21.33 1.57 4.68
CA TYR A 279 -21.17 1.03 6.02
C TYR A 279 -19.83 1.47 6.63
N LEU A 280 -19.81 1.63 7.95
CA LEU A 280 -18.60 1.86 8.75
C LEU A 280 -18.53 0.79 9.84
N GLY A 281 -17.55 -0.11 9.77
CA GLY A 281 -17.42 -1.23 10.71
C GLY A 281 -18.69 -2.08 10.77
N GLY A 282 -19.20 -2.50 9.61
CA GLY A 282 -20.42 -3.31 9.50
C GLY A 282 -21.75 -2.55 9.68
N LYS A 283 -21.74 -1.32 10.24
CA LYS A 283 -22.95 -0.55 10.54
C LYS A 283 -23.32 0.41 9.40
N LEU A 284 -24.60 0.45 9.02
CA LEU A 284 -25.10 1.34 7.96
C LEU A 284 -25.01 2.81 8.38
N GLU A 285 -24.35 3.62 7.56
CA GLU A 285 -24.15 5.06 7.79
C GLU A 285 -24.87 5.93 6.74
N ILE A 286 -24.90 5.47 5.48
CA ILE A 286 -25.47 6.21 4.35
C ILE A 286 -26.38 5.28 3.55
N GLU A 287 -27.56 5.76 3.19
CA GLU A 287 -28.44 5.17 2.17
C GLU A 287 -28.83 6.28 1.17
N ALA A 288 -28.61 6.04 -0.12
CA ALA A 288 -28.75 7.06 -1.16
C ALA A 288 -29.17 6.47 -2.51
N VAL A 289 -29.80 7.31 -3.34
CA VAL A 289 -30.10 7.01 -4.74
C VAL A 289 -29.18 7.86 -5.63
N LEU A 290 -28.22 7.21 -6.27
CA LEU A 290 -27.22 7.82 -7.16
C LEU A 290 -27.76 7.81 -8.60
N LYS A 291 -28.14 8.99 -9.08
CA LYS A 291 -28.81 9.16 -10.39
C LYS A 291 -27.84 9.17 -11.57
N LYS A 292 -26.59 9.58 -11.37
CA LYS A 292 -25.59 9.59 -12.44
C LYS A 292 -24.90 8.23 -12.50
N GLU A 293 -25.20 7.48 -13.56
CA GLU A 293 -24.46 6.27 -13.88
C GLU A 293 -23.11 6.66 -14.51
N ASP A 294 -22.02 6.19 -13.91
CA ASP A 294 -20.72 6.18 -14.57
C ASP A 294 -20.26 4.72 -14.69
N ARG A 295 -20.15 4.24 -15.92
CA ARG A 295 -19.64 2.92 -16.27
C ARG A 295 -18.15 2.97 -16.60
N ALA A 296 -17.43 3.94 -16.04
CA ALA A 296 -15.99 3.99 -16.11
C ALA A 296 -15.37 2.65 -15.70
N GLU A 297 -14.34 2.27 -16.47
CA GLU A 297 -13.47 1.14 -16.21
C GLU A 297 -12.32 1.52 -15.29
N ASP A 298 -12.08 2.82 -15.09
CA ASP A 298 -11.05 3.32 -14.19
C ASP A 298 -11.59 3.35 -12.75
N PHE A 299 -10.82 2.70 -11.88
CA PHE A 299 -10.97 2.71 -10.43
C PHE A 299 -9.71 3.29 -9.82
N PHE A 300 -9.89 4.09 -8.77
CA PHE A 300 -8.80 4.65 -8.00
C PHE A 300 -9.03 4.32 -6.54
N ILE A 301 -7.96 3.87 -5.90
CA ILE A 301 -7.84 3.70 -4.47
C ILE A 301 -6.88 4.78 -3.99
N GLY A 302 -7.17 5.38 -2.84
CA GLY A 302 -6.32 6.43 -2.27
C GLY A 302 -6.45 7.78 -2.96
N GLY A 303 -7.41 7.96 -3.87
CA GLY A 303 -7.70 9.28 -4.40
C GLY A 303 -8.88 9.33 -5.34
N ARG A 304 -9.17 10.53 -5.83
CA ARG A 304 -10.25 10.76 -6.78
C ARG A 304 -9.74 10.72 -8.21
N ASN A 305 -10.62 10.44 -9.16
CA ASN A 305 -10.30 10.41 -10.58
C ASN A 305 -9.69 11.71 -11.13
N ASP A 306 -9.91 12.87 -10.49
CA ASP A 306 -9.30 14.16 -10.83
C ASP A 306 -8.08 14.54 -9.95
N ALA A 307 -7.62 13.61 -9.11
CA ALA A 307 -6.50 13.77 -8.17
C ALA A 307 -6.67 14.89 -7.12
N ARG A 308 -7.88 15.43 -6.93
CA ARG A 308 -8.12 16.46 -5.91
C ARG A 308 -8.43 15.83 -4.55
N SER A 309 -7.72 16.29 -3.52
CA SER A 309 -7.86 15.82 -2.13
C SER A 309 -7.65 14.30 -2.02
N ASN A 310 -6.57 13.80 -2.62
CA ASN A 310 -6.19 12.39 -2.50
C ASN A 310 -5.91 12.01 -1.05
N TRP A 311 -6.00 10.72 -0.76
CA TRP A 311 -5.87 10.16 0.58
C TRP A 311 -4.50 10.46 1.18
N GLU A 312 -4.51 10.74 2.47
CA GLU A 312 -3.34 10.93 3.31
C GLU A 312 -3.52 9.99 4.50
N GLY A 313 -2.86 8.83 4.47
CA GLY A 313 -3.14 7.76 5.42
C GLY A 313 -2.77 6.38 4.88
N ARG A 314 -3.23 5.32 5.54
CA ARG A 314 -2.98 3.94 5.10
C ARG A 314 -4.27 3.30 4.61
N LEU A 315 -4.18 2.40 3.64
CA LEU A 315 -5.30 1.63 3.13
C LEU A 315 -4.87 0.18 3.06
N ASP A 316 -5.78 -0.73 3.41
CA ASP A 316 -5.48 -2.15 3.50
C ASP A 316 -6.71 -2.99 3.12
N GLU A 317 -6.49 -4.27 2.82
CA GLU A 317 -7.53 -5.30 2.67
C GLU A 317 -8.69 -4.86 1.76
N ILE A 318 -8.33 -4.37 0.57
CA ILE A 318 -9.26 -3.82 -0.41
C ILE A 318 -9.87 -4.96 -1.22
N ALA A 319 -11.16 -5.20 -1.01
CA ALA A 319 -11.91 -6.23 -1.70
C ALA A 319 -13.00 -5.61 -2.60
N LEU A 320 -12.97 -5.98 -3.88
CA LEU A 320 -13.98 -5.63 -4.87
C LEU A 320 -14.83 -6.87 -5.20
N PHE A 321 -16.14 -6.70 -5.21
CA PHE A 321 -17.12 -7.71 -5.60
C PHE A 321 -17.92 -7.20 -6.80
N ASP A 322 -18.23 -8.07 -7.75
CA ASP A 322 -19.09 -7.80 -8.91
C ASP A 322 -20.60 -7.93 -8.60
N ARG A 323 -20.93 -7.97 -7.31
CA ARG A 323 -22.28 -8.09 -6.78
C ARG A 323 -22.47 -7.18 -5.56
N PRO A 324 -23.73 -6.84 -5.22
CA PRO A 324 -24.02 -6.18 -3.97
C PRO A 324 -23.95 -7.19 -2.82
N LEU A 325 -23.16 -6.91 -1.79
CA LEU A 325 -23.18 -7.67 -0.54
C LEU A 325 -24.42 -7.30 0.29
N ASN A 326 -24.99 -8.27 1.00
CA ASN A 326 -26.05 -8.03 1.97
C ASN A 326 -25.48 -7.55 3.33
N PRO A 327 -26.30 -7.05 4.27
CA PRO A 327 -25.82 -6.53 5.55
C PRO A 327 -25.02 -7.54 6.38
N ASP A 328 -25.41 -8.81 6.41
CA ASP A 328 -24.71 -9.85 7.17
C ASP A 328 -23.34 -10.16 6.56
N GLU A 329 -23.25 -10.16 5.23
CA GLU A 329 -21.97 -10.30 4.52
C GLU A 329 -21.05 -9.11 4.81
N VAL A 330 -21.57 -7.88 4.81
CA VAL A 330 -20.78 -6.68 5.16
C VAL A 330 -20.32 -6.72 6.61
N GLN A 331 -21.17 -7.20 7.54
CA GLN A 331 -20.81 -7.33 8.95
C GLN A 331 -19.66 -8.32 9.16
N ARG A 332 -19.54 -9.38 8.35
CA ARG A 332 -18.42 -10.34 8.42
C ARG A 332 -17.06 -9.75 8.01
N LEU A 333 -17.06 -8.63 7.29
CA LEU A 333 -15.84 -7.95 6.84
C LEU A 333 -15.26 -7.00 7.90
N ALA A 334 -15.99 -6.80 9.00
CA ALA A 334 -15.61 -5.98 10.13
C ALA A 334 -15.45 -6.85 11.39
N PRO A 335 -14.62 -6.43 12.36
CA PRO A 335 -14.48 -7.12 13.64
C PRO A 335 -15.76 -7.06 14.49
#